data_AF-A0A1B1YUI4-F1
#
_entry.id   AF-A0A1B1YUI4-F1
#
_cell.length_a   1.000
_cell.length_b   1.000
_cell.length_c   1.000
_cell.angle_alpha   90.00
_cell.angle_beta   90.00
_cell.angle_gamma   90.00
#
_symmetry.space_group_name_H-M   'P 1'
#
loop_
_entity.id
_entity.type
_entity.pdbx_description
1 polymer ?
#
loop_
_entity_poly.entity_id
_entity_poly.type
_entity_poly.pdbx_seq_one_letter_code
_entity_poly.pdbx_strand_id
1 'polypeptide(L)'
;MQGDVLDRTPEINALLNEVHPHFYRDQKNCFFMVLTQSCDLVRRAEGLCKAPYITLAPVRSLDLVVERHLTQIPVAKVNAELPVLGTKAKSKASEFLQRLFNNNESGYFFLDSEDTQLNYDCVAFLNLSIAIKSDLHLEKCLKAKILQLDATFQAKLGWLVGQMYSRVGTLDWDPTELKRKVSTVLQEAAIWVDDSKVPSLEDAFRAFTQENPDSRMTQAEIARVIAKVPKKKQLVLKEAARVIEEVLGPEHASLAEKVRRRLEGDAGLATLLQ
;
A
#
# COMPACT_ATOMS: atom_id res chain seq x y z
N MET A 1 -1.69 -29.00 -14.43
CA MET A 1 -0.34 -28.54 -14.08
C MET A 1 -0.37 -27.13 -13.55
N GLN A 2 -1.02 -26.17 -14.21
CA GLN A 2 -1.35 -24.90 -13.57
C GLN A 2 -2.11 -25.17 -12.26
N GLY A 3 -1.69 -24.54 -11.16
CA GLY A 3 -2.24 -24.80 -9.84
C GLY A 3 -1.77 -26.12 -9.19
N ASP A 4 -0.79 -26.82 -9.76
CA ASP A 4 -0.16 -27.93 -9.05
C ASP A 4 0.68 -27.37 -7.90
N VAL A 5 0.56 -27.98 -6.71
CA VAL A 5 1.37 -27.68 -5.53
C VAL A 5 2.49 -28.70 -5.44
N LEU A 6 3.72 -28.18 -5.32
CA LEU A 6 4.96 -28.91 -5.33
C LEU A 6 5.60 -28.88 -3.95
N ASP A 7 5.95 -30.05 -3.44
CA ASP A 7 6.72 -30.19 -2.22
C ASP A 7 8.21 -29.86 -2.44
N ARG A 8 8.90 -29.57 -1.34
CA ARG A 8 10.33 -29.27 -1.32
C ARG A 8 11.17 -30.55 -1.28
N THR A 9 11.00 -31.38 -2.31
CA THR A 9 11.82 -32.58 -2.47
C THR A 9 13.31 -32.23 -2.64
N PRO A 10 14.24 -33.17 -2.44
CA PRO A 10 15.67 -32.93 -2.67
C PRO A 10 15.96 -32.37 -4.08
N GLU A 11 15.24 -32.83 -5.10
CA GLU A 11 15.39 -32.38 -6.49
C GLU A 11 14.92 -30.94 -6.70
N ILE A 12 13.79 -30.56 -6.09
CA ILE A 12 13.29 -29.17 -6.13
C ILE A 12 14.22 -28.25 -5.34
N ASN A 13 14.69 -28.67 -4.18
CA ASN A 13 15.64 -27.91 -3.38
C ASN A 13 16.97 -27.71 -4.11
N ALA A 14 17.51 -28.75 -4.75
CA ALA A 14 18.72 -28.63 -5.57
C ALA A 14 18.52 -27.64 -6.73
N LEU A 15 17.38 -27.75 -7.44
CA LEU A 15 17.00 -26.82 -8.51
C LEU A 15 16.92 -25.37 -8.01
N LEU A 16 16.24 -25.13 -6.89
CA LEU A 16 16.10 -23.79 -6.32
C LEU A 16 17.44 -23.24 -5.83
N ASN A 17 18.30 -24.07 -5.23
CA ASN A 17 19.62 -23.64 -4.78
C ASN A 17 20.52 -23.23 -5.96
N GLU A 18 20.40 -23.93 -7.09
CA GLU A 18 21.15 -23.62 -8.31
C GLU A 18 20.67 -22.34 -8.98
N VAL A 19 19.36 -22.22 -9.24
CA VAL A 19 18.83 -21.17 -10.13
C VAL A 19 18.32 -19.96 -9.34
N HIS A 20 17.82 -20.16 -8.12
CA HIS A 20 17.11 -19.14 -7.33
C HIS A 20 17.41 -19.27 -5.82
N PRO A 21 18.68 -19.16 -5.38
CA PRO A 21 19.13 -19.56 -4.04
C PRO A 21 18.45 -18.81 -2.89
N HIS A 22 17.96 -17.59 -3.13
CA HIS A 22 17.18 -16.85 -2.13
C HIS A 22 15.90 -17.60 -1.73
N PHE A 23 15.18 -18.17 -2.70
CA PHE A 23 13.95 -18.93 -2.43
C PHE A 23 14.22 -20.29 -1.79
N TYR A 24 15.38 -20.88 -2.09
CA TYR A 24 15.86 -22.07 -1.39
C TYR A 24 16.14 -21.79 0.09
N ARG A 25 16.88 -20.71 0.41
CA ARG A 25 17.29 -20.39 1.78
C ARG A 25 16.14 -19.93 2.67
N ASP A 26 15.14 -19.29 2.09
CA ASP A 26 13.96 -18.83 2.84
C ASP A 26 13.07 -20.02 3.23
N GLN A 27 13.25 -20.47 4.47
CA GLN A 27 12.49 -21.59 5.06
C GLN A 27 11.01 -21.29 5.23
N LYS A 28 10.59 -20.02 5.07
CA LYS A 28 9.17 -19.65 5.07
C LYS A 28 8.46 -20.12 3.80
N ASN A 29 9.20 -20.47 2.74
CA ASN A 29 8.64 -21.10 1.55
C ASN A 29 8.47 -22.59 1.84
N CYS A 30 7.25 -22.99 2.16
CA CYS A 30 6.90 -24.36 2.54
C CYS A 30 6.68 -25.23 1.30
N PHE A 31 6.03 -24.67 0.28
CA PHE A 31 5.74 -25.34 -1.00
C PHE A 31 5.95 -24.37 -2.16
N PHE A 32 5.76 -24.86 -3.38
CA PHE A 32 5.72 -24.02 -4.59
C PHE A 32 4.50 -24.35 -5.42
N MET A 33 3.87 -23.35 -6.04
CA MET A 33 2.71 -23.54 -6.90
C MET A 33 3.03 -23.16 -8.34
N VAL A 34 2.63 -24.00 -9.28
CA VAL A 34 2.83 -23.75 -10.72
C VAL A 34 1.82 -22.70 -11.22
N LEU A 35 2.32 -21.63 -11.82
CA LEU A 35 1.50 -20.55 -12.40
C LEU A 35 1.31 -20.69 -13.92
N THR A 36 2.26 -21.31 -14.62
CA THR A 36 2.18 -21.48 -16.09
C THR A 36 0.95 -22.29 -16.48
N GLN A 37 0.27 -21.86 -17.55
CA GLN A 37 -0.93 -22.53 -18.04
C GLN A 37 -0.67 -23.97 -18.45
N SER A 38 -1.59 -24.87 -18.08
CA SER A 38 -1.45 -26.31 -18.35
C SER A 38 -1.33 -26.61 -19.85
N CYS A 39 -2.05 -25.88 -20.72
CA CYS A 39 -2.03 -26.08 -22.16
C CYS A 39 -0.67 -25.75 -22.81
N ASP A 40 0.12 -24.88 -22.19
CA ASP A 40 1.46 -24.53 -22.69
C ASP A 40 2.53 -25.55 -22.24
N LEU A 41 2.20 -26.42 -21.29
CA LEU A 41 3.10 -27.40 -20.69
C LEU A 41 2.88 -28.83 -21.22
N VAL A 42 1.96 -28.98 -22.18
CA VAL A 42 1.77 -30.26 -22.89
C VAL A 42 2.98 -30.50 -23.80
N ARG A 43 3.61 -31.67 -23.64
CA ARG A 43 4.69 -32.12 -24.53
C ARG A 43 4.14 -32.43 -25.92
N ARG A 44 4.80 -31.89 -26.95
CA ARG A 44 4.49 -32.19 -28.36
C ARG A 44 5.29 -33.40 -28.84
N ALA A 45 5.10 -33.81 -30.10
CA ALA A 45 5.76 -34.98 -30.70
C ALA A 45 7.31 -34.97 -30.56
N GLU A 46 7.92 -33.78 -30.51
CA GLU A 46 9.37 -33.59 -30.33
C GLU A 46 9.82 -33.60 -28.85
N GLY A 47 8.90 -33.86 -27.91
CA GLY A 47 9.16 -33.89 -26.47
C GLY A 47 9.19 -32.52 -25.79
N LEU A 48 9.16 -31.42 -26.54
CA LEU A 48 9.23 -30.05 -26.02
C LEU A 48 7.84 -29.49 -25.64
N CYS A 49 7.83 -28.64 -24.62
CA CYS A 49 6.66 -27.84 -24.23
C CYS A 49 6.54 -26.59 -25.10
N LYS A 50 5.35 -26.02 -25.23
CA LYS A 50 5.16 -24.73 -25.91
C LYS A 50 5.74 -23.58 -25.10
N ALA A 51 5.53 -23.58 -23.78
CA ALA A 51 6.18 -22.62 -22.90
C ALA A 51 7.64 -23.03 -22.66
N PRO A 52 8.62 -22.15 -22.92
CA PRO A 52 10.03 -22.42 -22.61
C PRO A 52 10.32 -22.37 -21.10
N TYR A 53 9.44 -21.73 -20.32
CA TYR A 53 9.59 -21.59 -18.88
C TYR A 53 8.34 -22.03 -18.13
N ILE A 54 8.57 -22.68 -16.99
CA ILE A 54 7.58 -22.92 -15.95
C ILE A 54 7.76 -21.82 -14.91
N THR A 55 6.67 -21.12 -14.58
CA THR A 55 6.62 -20.11 -13.54
C THR A 55 6.10 -20.74 -12.27
N LEU A 56 6.80 -20.55 -11.16
CA LEU A 56 6.44 -21.00 -9.83
C LEU A 56 6.19 -19.79 -8.91
N ALA A 57 5.29 -19.93 -7.95
CA ALA A 57 5.13 -19.00 -6.83
C ALA A 57 5.45 -19.72 -5.52
N PRO A 58 6.17 -19.11 -4.57
CA PRO A 58 6.34 -19.68 -3.25
C PRO A 58 5.01 -19.69 -2.50
N VAL A 59 4.79 -20.77 -1.75
CA VAL A 59 3.64 -20.97 -0.88
C VAL A 59 4.14 -20.94 0.56
N ARG A 60 3.47 -20.17 1.41
CA ARG A 60 3.84 -19.97 2.82
C ARG A 60 2.62 -20.17 3.72
N SER A 61 2.85 -20.31 5.02
CA SER A 61 1.75 -20.43 5.98
C SER A 61 0.85 -19.18 6.00
N LEU A 62 -0.44 -19.40 6.28
CA LEU A 62 -1.41 -18.34 6.50
C LEU A 62 -0.95 -17.38 7.61
N ASP A 63 -0.41 -17.91 8.71
CA ASP A 63 0.05 -17.13 9.87
C ASP A 63 1.00 -16.00 9.47
N LEU A 64 1.95 -16.29 8.56
CA LEU A 64 2.91 -15.30 8.08
C LEU A 64 2.22 -14.16 7.31
N VAL A 65 1.18 -14.47 6.53
CA VAL A 65 0.40 -13.47 5.79
C VAL A 65 -0.39 -12.60 6.75
N VAL A 66 -1.01 -13.22 7.77
CA VAL A 66 -1.76 -12.51 8.81
C VAL A 66 -0.84 -11.59 9.60
N GLU A 67 0.29 -12.09 10.08
CA GLU A 67 1.29 -11.30 10.82
C GLU A 67 1.75 -10.08 9.99
N ARG A 68 2.07 -10.29 8.71
CA ARG A 68 2.45 -9.20 7.79
C ARG A 68 1.33 -8.19 7.57
N HIS A 69 0.07 -8.62 7.52
CA HIS A 69 -1.05 -7.70 7.39
C HIS A 69 -1.24 -6.88 8.68
N LEU A 70 -1.19 -7.52 9.85
CA LEU A 70 -1.39 -6.87 11.14
C LEU A 70 -0.29 -5.84 11.46
N THR A 71 0.95 -6.10 11.06
CA THR A 71 2.09 -5.15 11.22
C THR A 71 1.93 -3.86 10.40
N GLN A 72 1.09 -3.84 9.37
CA GLN A 72 0.78 -2.62 8.60
C GLN A 72 -0.28 -1.75 9.29
N ILE A 73 -0.95 -2.28 10.31
CA ILE A 73 -1.98 -1.56 11.05
C ILE A 73 -1.33 -0.88 12.26
N PRO A 74 -1.61 0.41 12.53
CA PRO A 74 -1.12 1.08 13.74
C PRO A 74 -1.52 0.32 15.01
N VAL A 75 -0.54 -0.18 15.74
CA VAL A 75 -0.72 -0.94 16.99
C VAL A 75 -0.58 -0.02 18.19
N ALA A 76 -1.34 -0.28 19.26
CA ALA A 76 -1.11 0.38 20.55
C ALA A 76 0.26 -0.03 21.10
N LYS A 77 1.03 0.93 21.64
CA LYS A 77 2.35 0.67 22.25
C LYS A 77 2.19 0.10 23.67
N VAL A 78 1.64 -1.12 23.76
CA VAL A 78 1.44 -1.86 25.01
C VAL A 78 2.39 -3.05 25.02
N ASN A 79 3.05 -3.30 26.15
CA ASN A 79 3.89 -4.47 26.32
C ASN A 79 3.00 -5.70 26.62
N ALA A 80 2.67 -6.45 25.58
CA ALA A 80 1.85 -7.65 25.64
C ALA A 80 2.46 -8.74 24.73
N GLU A 81 2.08 -10.00 24.97
CA GLU A 81 2.53 -11.15 24.19
C GLU A 81 2.06 -11.10 22.72
N LEU A 82 0.92 -10.46 22.46
CA LEU A 82 0.35 -10.25 21.13
C LEU A 82 0.03 -8.77 20.87
N PRO A 83 0.03 -8.33 19.59
CA PRO A 83 -0.36 -6.97 19.21
C PRO A 83 -1.77 -6.60 19.72
N VAL A 84 -1.86 -5.54 20.53
CA VAL A 84 -3.15 -5.01 20.99
C VAL A 84 -3.71 -4.06 19.94
N LEU A 85 -4.79 -4.48 19.30
CA LEU A 85 -5.43 -3.80 18.18
C LEU A 85 -6.88 -3.41 18.52
N GLY A 86 -7.30 -2.23 18.09
CA GLY A 86 -8.68 -1.76 18.30
C GLY A 86 -9.70 -2.46 17.39
N THR A 87 -10.99 -2.33 17.70
CA THR A 87 -12.09 -2.97 16.95
C THR A 87 -12.11 -2.63 15.46
N LYS A 88 -11.73 -1.39 15.08
CA LYS A 88 -11.60 -0.98 13.67
C LYS A 88 -10.55 -1.80 12.92
N ALA A 89 -9.43 -2.12 13.59
CA ALA A 89 -8.38 -2.96 13.01
C ALA A 89 -8.86 -4.40 12.83
N LYS A 90 -9.65 -4.93 13.78
CA LYS A 90 -10.31 -6.23 13.66
C LYS A 90 -11.23 -6.29 12.44
N SER A 91 -12.06 -5.27 12.21
CA SER A 91 -12.93 -5.22 11.02
C SER A 91 -12.12 -5.26 9.72
N LYS A 92 -11.06 -4.45 9.61
CA LYS A 92 -10.17 -4.45 8.43
C LYS A 92 -9.48 -5.80 8.21
N ALA A 93 -8.94 -6.39 9.27
CA ALA A 93 -8.30 -7.70 9.19
C ALA A 93 -9.31 -8.81 8.80
N SER A 94 -10.54 -8.72 9.29
CA SER A 94 -11.62 -9.65 8.92
C SER A 94 -12.02 -9.52 7.45
N GLU A 95 -12.16 -8.29 6.94
CA GLU A 95 -12.41 -8.04 5.52
C GLU A 95 -11.28 -8.57 4.64
N PHE A 96 -10.02 -8.34 5.04
CA PHE A 96 -8.85 -8.88 4.35
C PHE A 96 -8.89 -10.41 4.30
N LEU A 97 -9.11 -11.08 5.44
CA LEU A 97 -9.20 -12.55 5.51
C LEU A 97 -10.35 -13.10 4.68
N GLN A 98 -11.52 -12.45 4.70
CA GLN A 98 -12.64 -12.85 3.86
C GLN A 98 -12.28 -12.77 2.38
N ARG A 99 -11.62 -11.69 1.93
CA ARG A 99 -11.15 -11.60 0.54
C ARG A 99 -10.08 -12.64 0.23
N LEU A 100 -9.15 -12.89 1.16
CA LEU A 100 -8.08 -13.87 1.02
C LEU A 100 -8.64 -15.29 0.84
N PHE A 101 -9.49 -15.74 1.77
CA PHE A 101 -10.09 -17.08 1.72
C PHE A 101 -10.97 -17.29 0.49
N ASN A 102 -11.67 -16.24 0.06
CA ASN A 102 -12.41 -16.29 -1.19
C ASN A 102 -11.53 -16.14 -2.43
N ASN A 103 -10.20 -16.12 -2.33
CA ASN A 103 -9.27 -15.93 -3.46
C ASN A 103 -9.53 -14.64 -4.26
N ASN A 104 -9.93 -13.57 -3.57
CA ASN A 104 -10.22 -12.26 -4.15
C ASN A 104 -9.19 -11.18 -3.75
N GLU A 105 -8.23 -11.51 -2.87
CA GLU A 105 -7.15 -10.61 -2.50
C GLU A 105 -6.03 -10.66 -3.55
N SER A 106 -5.65 -9.50 -4.09
CA SER A 106 -4.65 -9.40 -5.15
C SER A 106 -3.26 -9.85 -4.71
N GLY A 107 -2.54 -10.56 -5.58
CA GLY A 107 -1.19 -11.05 -5.30
C GLY A 107 -1.13 -12.32 -4.44
N TYR A 108 -2.27 -12.82 -3.96
CA TYR A 108 -2.35 -14.01 -3.12
C TYR A 108 -3.28 -15.07 -3.71
N PHE A 109 -3.04 -16.32 -3.35
CA PHE A 109 -3.97 -17.42 -3.59
C PHE A 109 -4.00 -18.33 -2.36
N PHE A 110 -5.12 -18.37 -1.67
CA PHE A 110 -5.37 -19.21 -0.51
C PHE A 110 -5.54 -20.68 -0.90
N LEU A 111 -4.90 -21.54 -0.12
CA LEU A 111 -4.94 -22.99 -0.21
C LEU A 111 -5.39 -23.53 1.15
N ASP A 112 -6.59 -24.09 1.16
CA ASP A 112 -7.17 -24.75 2.32
C ASP A 112 -6.44 -26.06 2.59
N SER A 113 -6.14 -26.33 3.86
CA SER A 113 -5.50 -27.57 4.27
C SER A 113 -6.50 -28.70 4.56
N GLU A 114 -7.78 -28.38 4.79
CA GLU A 114 -8.81 -29.36 5.13
C GLU A 114 -8.94 -30.44 4.05
N ASP A 115 -8.88 -31.71 4.47
CA ASP A 115 -8.91 -32.90 3.60
C ASP A 115 -7.82 -32.94 2.50
N THR A 116 -6.68 -32.28 2.74
CA THR A 116 -5.54 -32.28 1.80
C THR A 116 -4.25 -32.85 2.40
N GLN A 117 -3.18 -32.90 1.60
CA GLN A 117 -1.83 -33.25 2.05
C GLN A 117 -1.07 -32.07 2.69
N LEU A 118 -1.69 -30.89 2.80
CA LEU A 118 -1.08 -29.74 3.47
C LEU A 118 -1.19 -29.91 4.98
N ASN A 119 -0.13 -29.58 5.71
CA ASN A 119 -0.11 -29.66 7.17
C ASN A 119 -0.85 -28.49 7.85
N TYR A 120 -1.11 -27.40 7.13
CA TYR A 120 -1.74 -26.18 7.60
C TYR A 120 -2.13 -25.29 6.42
N ASP A 121 -3.05 -24.37 6.66
CA ASP A 121 -3.53 -23.41 5.67
C ASP A 121 -2.38 -22.58 5.10
N CYS A 122 -2.39 -22.47 3.78
CA CYS A 122 -1.29 -21.91 3.03
C CYS A 122 -1.76 -20.82 2.08
N VAL A 123 -0.82 -19.97 1.67
CA VAL A 123 -1.05 -18.91 0.70
C VAL A 123 0.10 -18.86 -0.28
N ALA A 124 -0.22 -18.94 -1.57
CA ALA A 124 0.73 -18.68 -2.63
C ALA A 124 0.90 -17.18 -2.87
N PHE A 125 2.14 -16.73 -2.97
CA PHE A 125 2.50 -15.33 -3.21
C PHE A 125 2.71 -15.14 -4.71
N LEU A 126 1.65 -14.81 -5.42
CA LEU A 126 1.61 -14.78 -6.89
C LEU A 126 2.53 -13.71 -7.49
N ASN A 127 2.79 -12.64 -6.75
CA ASN A 127 3.73 -11.57 -7.13
C ASN A 127 5.21 -11.99 -7.04
N LEU A 128 5.52 -13.09 -6.35
CA LEU A 128 6.87 -13.64 -6.21
C LEU A 128 7.10 -14.76 -7.24
N SER A 129 6.97 -14.42 -8.53
CA SER A 129 7.09 -15.38 -9.62
C SER A 129 8.55 -15.76 -9.91
N ILE A 130 8.82 -17.06 -10.02
CA ILE A 130 10.13 -17.65 -10.29
C ILE A 130 10.06 -18.42 -11.61
N ALA A 131 10.97 -18.16 -12.55
CA ALA A 131 11.02 -18.88 -13.83
C ALA A 131 12.08 -19.98 -13.82
N ILE A 132 11.70 -21.20 -14.21
CA ILE A 132 12.60 -22.34 -14.44
C ILE A 132 12.37 -22.89 -15.85
N LYS A 133 13.39 -23.50 -16.46
CA LYS A 133 13.27 -24.03 -17.82
C LYS A 133 12.36 -25.27 -17.90
N SER A 134 11.44 -25.32 -18.86
CA SER A 134 10.46 -26.40 -18.96
C SER A 134 11.08 -27.72 -19.47
N ASP A 135 11.96 -27.65 -20.45
CA ASP A 135 12.69 -28.78 -21.03
C ASP A 135 13.56 -29.52 -20.00
N LEU A 136 14.18 -28.80 -19.05
CA LEU A 136 15.06 -29.39 -18.04
C LEU A 136 14.35 -29.82 -16.76
N HIS A 137 13.28 -29.11 -16.36
CA HIS A 137 12.77 -29.20 -14.99
C HIS A 137 11.35 -29.76 -14.86
N LEU A 138 10.62 -29.93 -15.98
CA LEU A 138 9.23 -30.41 -15.95
C LEU A 138 9.07 -31.73 -15.16
N GLU A 139 9.93 -32.72 -15.41
CA GLU A 139 9.86 -34.01 -14.72
C GLU A 139 10.10 -33.88 -13.21
N LYS A 140 10.98 -32.95 -12.79
CA LYS A 140 11.22 -32.70 -11.36
C LYS A 140 9.95 -32.14 -10.71
N CYS A 141 9.27 -31.21 -11.39
CA CYS A 141 8.00 -30.67 -10.92
C CYS A 141 6.90 -31.74 -10.84
N LEU A 142 6.77 -32.60 -11.86
CA LEU A 142 5.75 -33.66 -11.86
C LEU A 142 5.95 -34.66 -10.73
N LYS A 143 7.19 -35.02 -10.41
CA LYS A 143 7.52 -35.92 -9.29
C LYS A 143 7.32 -35.29 -7.91
N ALA A 144 7.55 -33.99 -7.80
CA ALA A 144 7.38 -33.25 -6.54
C ALA A 144 5.94 -32.84 -6.25
N LYS A 145 5.01 -33.10 -7.18
CA LYS A 145 3.61 -32.73 -7.04
C LYS A 145 2.94 -33.52 -5.91
N ILE A 146 2.28 -32.79 -5.01
CA ILE A 146 1.48 -33.36 -3.92
C ILE A 146 -0.01 -33.08 -4.08
N LEU A 147 -0.38 -31.96 -4.69
CA LEU A 147 -1.78 -31.55 -4.88
C LEU A 147 -1.98 -30.88 -6.25
N GLN A 148 -3.24 -30.78 -6.65
CA GLN A 148 -3.66 -30.06 -7.84
C GLN A 148 -5.00 -29.38 -7.59
N LEU A 149 -5.10 -28.12 -7.97
CA LEU A 149 -6.37 -27.39 -7.99
C LEU A 149 -7.37 -28.05 -8.95
N ASP A 150 -8.65 -28.05 -8.57
CA ASP A 150 -9.72 -28.41 -9.49
C ASP A 150 -9.84 -27.40 -10.65
N ALA A 151 -10.64 -27.75 -11.67
CA ALA A 151 -10.78 -26.93 -12.87
C ALA A 151 -11.31 -25.50 -12.59
N THR A 152 -12.16 -25.33 -11.57
CA THR A 152 -12.75 -24.04 -11.21
C THR A 152 -11.70 -23.14 -10.58
N PHE A 153 -10.93 -23.66 -9.63
CA PHE A 153 -9.84 -22.91 -9.00
C PHE A 153 -8.67 -22.68 -9.95
N GLN A 154 -8.38 -23.61 -10.88
CA GLN A 154 -7.40 -23.39 -11.96
C GLN A 154 -7.80 -22.21 -12.85
N ALA A 155 -9.05 -22.13 -13.27
CA ALA A 155 -9.55 -21.01 -14.07
C ALA A 155 -9.44 -19.67 -13.31
N LYS A 156 -9.77 -19.68 -12.01
CA LYS A 156 -9.64 -18.51 -11.15
C LYS A 156 -8.18 -18.07 -10.97
N LEU A 157 -7.27 -19.02 -10.75
CA LEU A 157 -5.83 -18.75 -10.68
C LEU A 157 -5.33 -18.14 -12.00
N GLY A 158 -5.72 -18.72 -13.15
CA GLY A 158 -5.39 -18.20 -14.47
C GLY A 158 -5.87 -16.76 -14.67
N TRP A 159 -7.09 -16.44 -14.23
CA TRP A 159 -7.62 -15.08 -14.26
C TRP A 159 -6.82 -14.11 -13.38
N LEU A 160 -6.49 -14.50 -12.14
CA LEU A 160 -5.70 -13.67 -11.21
C LEU A 160 -4.29 -13.39 -11.77
N VAL A 161 -3.61 -14.42 -12.29
CA VAL A 161 -2.31 -14.28 -12.95
C VAL A 161 -2.40 -13.37 -14.18
N GLY A 162 -3.44 -13.53 -14.99
CA GLY A 162 -3.72 -12.66 -16.12
C GLY A 162 -3.93 -11.19 -15.70
N GLN A 163 -4.66 -10.91 -14.62
CA GLN A 163 -4.83 -9.54 -14.12
C GLN A 163 -3.50 -8.88 -13.69
N MET A 164 -2.58 -9.65 -13.10
CA MET A 164 -1.29 -9.13 -12.66
C MET A 164 -0.32 -8.87 -13.81
N TYR A 165 -0.25 -9.77 -14.80
CA TYR A 165 0.80 -9.77 -15.82
C TYR A 165 0.32 -9.50 -17.25
N SER A 166 -0.98 -9.58 -17.52
CA SER A 166 -1.59 -9.31 -18.84
C SER A 166 -2.28 -7.94 -18.89
N ARG A 167 -1.67 -6.93 -18.27
CA ARG A 167 -2.05 -5.54 -18.56
C ARG A 167 -1.66 -5.25 -20.00
N VAL A 168 -2.66 -5.05 -20.85
CA VAL A 168 -2.45 -4.52 -22.20
C VAL A 168 -1.76 -3.18 -22.04
N GLY A 169 -0.56 -3.03 -22.59
CA GLY A 169 0.14 -1.75 -22.64
C GLY A 169 -0.67 -0.79 -23.51
N THR A 170 -1.54 0.00 -22.88
CA THR A 170 -2.14 1.16 -23.53
C THR A 170 -1.07 2.24 -23.63
N LEU A 171 -1.07 3.01 -24.70
CA LEU A 171 -0.24 4.21 -24.78
C LEU A 171 -0.56 5.09 -23.56
N ASP A 172 0.46 5.42 -22.79
CA ASP A 172 0.34 6.44 -21.75
C ASP A 172 -0.10 7.75 -22.39
N TRP A 173 -0.86 8.54 -21.64
CA TRP A 173 -1.23 9.88 -22.08
C TRP A 173 0.04 10.72 -22.23
N ASP A 174 0.05 11.62 -23.21
CA ASP A 174 1.09 12.65 -23.27
C ASP A 174 1.22 13.34 -21.90
N PRO A 175 2.43 13.50 -21.33
CA PRO A 175 2.60 14.05 -19.98
C PRO A 175 1.95 15.42 -19.77
N THR A 176 1.88 16.25 -20.83
CA THR A 176 1.26 17.57 -20.79
C THR A 176 -0.26 17.44 -20.76
N GLU A 177 -0.82 16.58 -21.60
CA GLU A 177 -2.26 16.31 -21.63
C GLU A 177 -2.75 15.66 -20.34
N LEU A 178 -1.99 14.70 -19.80
CA LEU A 178 -2.29 14.05 -18.53
C LEU A 178 -2.28 15.07 -17.38
N LYS A 179 -1.23 15.90 -17.28
CA LYS A 179 -1.14 16.92 -16.24
C LYS A 179 -2.29 17.92 -16.33
N ARG A 180 -2.68 18.32 -17.55
CA ARG A 180 -3.86 19.17 -17.78
C ARG A 180 -5.13 18.48 -17.30
N LYS A 181 -5.37 17.23 -17.71
CA LYS A 181 -6.56 16.46 -17.36
C LYS A 181 -6.67 16.24 -15.85
N VAL A 182 -5.57 15.87 -15.20
CA VAL A 182 -5.48 15.71 -13.74
C VAL A 182 -5.78 17.05 -13.06
N SER A 183 -5.18 18.15 -13.50
CA SER A 183 -5.44 19.47 -12.92
C SER A 183 -6.91 19.88 -13.05
N THR A 184 -7.54 19.64 -14.21
CA THR A 184 -8.97 19.94 -14.42
C THR A 184 -9.85 19.13 -13.47
N VAL A 185 -9.63 17.80 -13.40
CA VAL A 185 -10.43 16.93 -12.53
C VAL A 185 -10.25 17.31 -11.05
N LEU A 186 -9.02 17.60 -10.61
CA LEU A 186 -8.76 18.01 -9.24
C LEU A 186 -9.43 19.35 -8.92
N GLN A 187 -9.38 20.34 -9.82
CA GLN A 187 -10.05 21.64 -9.62
C GLN A 187 -11.58 21.52 -9.52
N GLU A 188 -12.18 20.60 -10.26
CA GLU A 188 -13.63 20.35 -10.21
C GLU A 188 -14.03 19.53 -8.97
N ALA A 189 -13.15 18.65 -8.48
CA ALA A 189 -13.48 17.70 -7.42
C ALA A 189 -13.43 18.31 -6.01
N ALA A 190 -12.55 19.29 -5.76
CA ALA A 190 -12.35 19.80 -4.41
C ALA A 190 -11.82 21.24 -4.36
N ILE A 191 -12.08 21.91 -3.23
CA ILE A 191 -11.44 23.16 -2.88
C ILE A 191 -10.14 22.83 -2.15
N TRP A 192 -9.02 23.09 -2.83
CA TRP A 192 -7.69 22.85 -2.29
C TRP A 192 -7.24 24.03 -1.42
N VAL A 193 -6.86 23.73 -0.20
CA VAL A 193 -6.37 24.71 0.79
C VAL A 193 -5.03 24.22 1.32
N ASP A 194 -4.17 25.17 1.66
CA ASP A 194 -2.88 24.85 2.30
C ASP A 194 -3.13 24.25 3.69
N ASP A 195 -2.42 23.16 4.02
CA ASP A 195 -2.57 22.43 5.29
C ASP A 195 -2.44 23.35 6.51
N SER A 196 -1.59 24.38 6.44
CA SER A 196 -1.42 25.36 7.51
C SER A 196 -2.68 26.18 7.82
N LYS A 197 -3.63 26.23 6.89
CA LYS A 197 -4.87 27.00 6.98
C LYS A 197 -6.09 26.15 7.33
N VAL A 198 -5.96 24.82 7.30
CA VAL A 198 -7.04 23.88 7.61
C VAL A 198 -7.62 24.11 9.02
N PRO A 199 -6.82 24.24 10.10
CA PRO A 199 -7.38 24.45 11.44
C PRO A 199 -8.21 25.75 11.55
N SER A 200 -7.73 26.84 10.96
CA SER A 200 -8.47 28.11 10.94
C SER A 200 -9.75 28.03 10.13
N LEU A 201 -9.78 27.21 9.07
CA LEU A 201 -10.99 26.94 8.30
C LEU A 201 -11.98 26.10 9.09
N GLU A 202 -11.54 25.10 9.85
CA GLU A 202 -12.39 24.30 10.75
C GLU A 202 -13.03 25.17 11.84
N ASP A 203 -12.26 26.09 12.44
CA ASP A 203 -12.78 27.04 13.43
C ASP A 203 -13.84 27.98 12.84
N ALA A 204 -13.57 28.53 11.66
CA ALA A 204 -14.52 29.40 10.97
C ALA A 204 -15.78 28.62 10.53
N PHE A 205 -15.62 27.37 10.09
CA PHE A 205 -16.74 26.51 9.75
C PHE A 205 -17.61 26.21 10.98
N ARG A 206 -17.00 25.92 12.13
CA ARG A 206 -17.74 25.73 13.40
C ARG A 206 -18.58 26.95 13.76
N ALA A 207 -18.02 28.16 13.64
CA ALA A 207 -18.77 29.40 13.89
C ALA A 207 -19.89 29.61 12.87
N PHE A 208 -19.64 29.34 11.58
CA PHE A 208 -20.63 29.48 10.52
C PHE A 208 -21.83 28.53 10.71
N THR A 209 -21.59 27.26 11.08
CA THR A 209 -22.66 26.28 11.30
C THR A 209 -23.50 26.59 12.54
N GLN A 210 -22.91 27.24 13.56
CA GLN A 210 -23.69 27.72 14.72
C GLN A 210 -24.69 28.80 14.33
N GLU A 211 -24.32 29.69 13.40
CA GLU A 211 -25.19 30.76 12.91
C GLU A 211 -26.13 30.31 11.79
N ASN A 212 -25.73 29.29 11.01
CA ASN A 212 -26.47 28.80 9.83
C ASN A 212 -26.44 27.25 9.76
N PRO A 213 -27.31 26.56 10.52
CA PRO A 213 -27.24 25.10 10.69
C PRO A 213 -27.41 24.29 9.39
N ASP A 214 -28.22 24.79 8.45
CA ASP A 214 -28.57 24.09 7.21
C ASP A 214 -27.81 24.59 5.97
N SER A 215 -26.95 25.59 6.14
CA SER A 215 -26.21 26.20 5.03
C SER A 215 -24.85 25.55 4.83
N ARG A 216 -24.40 25.51 3.57
CA ARG A 216 -23.04 25.09 3.22
C ARG A 216 -22.20 26.31 2.90
N MET A 217 -20.96 26.32 3.37
CA MET A 217 -20.01 27.34 2.94
C MET A 217 -19.73 27.20 1.44
N THR A 218 -19.95 28.27 0.72
CA THR A 218 -19.58 28.43 -0.69
C THR A 218 -18.07 28.58 -0.83
N GLN A 219 -17.54 28.34 -2.04
CA GLN A 219 -16.13 28.56 -2.35
C GLN A 219 -15.70 30.01 -2.07
N ALA A 220 -16.58 30.98 -2.30
CA ALA A 220 -16.34 32.40 -2.03
C ALA A 220 -16.24 32.72 -0.52
N GLU A 221 -16.91 31.94 0.34
CA GLU A 221 -16.82 32.09 1.80
C GLU A 221 -15.55 31.43 2.33
N ILE A 222 -15.20 30.26 1.83
CA ILE A 222 -13.94 29.57 2.16
C ILE A 222 -12.74 30.45 1.77
N ALA A 223 -12.76 31.05 0.57
CA ALA A 223 -11.73 31.98 0.13
C ALA A 223 -11.62 33.23 1.05
N ARG A 224 -12.75 33.76 1.52
CA ARG A 224 -12.78 34.89 2.47
C ARG A 224 -12.19 34.51 3.83
N VAL A 225 -12.45 33.31 4.33
CA VAL A 225 -11.84 32.82 5.57
C VAL A 225 -10.33 32.66 5.41
N ILE A 226 -9.89 32.02 4.33
CA ILE A 226 -8.47 31.82 4.01
C ILE A 226 -7.70 33.13 3.91
N ALA A 227 -8.32 34.18 3.35
CA ALA A 227 -7.72 35.50 3.25
C ALA A 227 -7.53 36.18 4.62
N LYS A 228 -8.32 35.82 5.63
CA LYS A 228 -8.23 36.34 7.00
C LYS A 228 -7.25 35.56 7.88
N VAL A 229 -6.80 34.37 7.46
CA VAL A 229 -5.82 33.58 8.22
C VAL A 229 -4.51 34.37 8.29
N PRO A 230 -4.03 34.74 9.49
CA PRO A 230 -2.79 35.48 9.62
C PRO A 230 -1.63 34.67 9.03
N LYS A 231 -0.77 35.32 8.26
CA LYS A 231 0.43 34.66 7.74
C LYS A 231 1.31 34.21 8.93
N LYS A 232 2.06 33.12 8.78
CA LYS A 232 3.01 32.62 9.80
C LYS A 232 3.92 33.75 10.35
N LYS A 233 4.39 34.63 9.46
CA LYS A 233 5.11 35.87 9.84
C LYS A 233 4.34 36.75 10.81
N GLN A 234 3.05 36.97 10.59
CA GLN A 234 2.22 37.81 11.46
C GLN A 234 1.99 37.16 12.83
N LEU A 235 1.81 35.84 12.90
CA LEU A 235 1.69 35.11 14.17
C LEU A 235 2.99 35.20 14.98
N VAL A 236 4.13 34.96 14.33
CA VAL A 236 5.46 35.06 14.96
C VAL A 236 5.74 36.48 15.44
N LEU A 237 5.41 37.50 14.64
CA LEU A 237 5.57 38.90 15.05
C LEU A 237 4.66 39.28 16.22
N LYS A 238 3.44 38.75 16.26
CA LYS A 238 2.51 38.96 17.37
C LYS A 238 3.04 38.35 18.67
N GLU A 239 3.53 37.11 18.61
CA GLU A 239 4.09 36.45 19.79
C GLU A 239 5.40 37.08 20.24
N ALA A 240 6.28 37.46 19.29
CA ALA A 240 7.50 38.19 19.60
C ALA A 240 7.19 39.54 20.26
N ALA A 241 6.19 40.28 19.78
CA ALA A 241 5.76 41.53 20.39
C ALA A 241 5.29 41.31 21.84
N ARG A 242 4.47 40.28 22.09
CA ARG A 242 4.00 39.91 23.44
C ARG A 242 5.18 39.64 24.39
N VAL A 243 6.14 38.83 23.97
CA VAL A 243 7.33 38.49 24.78
C VAL A 243 8.21 39.72 25.03
N ILE A 244 8.39 40.57 24.01
CA ILE A 244 9.17 41.82 24.16
C ILE A 244 8.52 42.76 25.17
N GLU A 245 7.20 42.93 25.11
CA GLU A 245 6.44 43.76 26.06
C GLU A 245 6.51 43.20 27.49
N GLU A 246 6.41 41.88 27.64
CA GLU A 246 6.50 41.19 28.94
C GLU A 246 7.89 41.37 29.58
N VAL A 247 8.96 41.29 28.80
CA VAL A 247 10.35 41.39 29.29
C VAL A 247 10.75 42.84 29.57
N LEU A 248 10.37 43.77 28.68
CA LEU A 248 10.77 45.18 28.82
C LEU A 248 9.89 45.94 29.82
N GLY A 249 8.68 45.46 30.10
CA GLY A 249 7.74 46.12 30.98
C GLY A 249 7.14 47.40 30.37
N PRO A 250 6.09 47.95 31.02
CA PRO A 250 5.32 49.07 30.47
C PRO A 250 6.13 50.37 30.36
N GLU A 251 7.16 50.56 31.18
CA GLU A 251 8.00 51.76 31.20
C GLU A 251 8.91 51.89 29.96
N HIS A 252 9.04 50.81 29.19
CA HIS A 252 9.86 50.74 27.99
C HIS A 252 9.05 50.45 26.72
N ALA A 253 7.76 50.78 26.71
CA ALA A 253 6.86 50.59 25.57
C ALA A 253 7.41 51.20 24.24
N SER A 254 8.09 52.36 24.32
CA SER A 254 8.71 52.98 23.14
C SER A 254 9.87 52.18 22.56
N LEU A 255 10.59 51.43 23.41
CA LEU A 255 11.67 50.54 22.99
C LEU A 255 11.10 49.23 22.44
N ALA A 256 10.07 48.68 23.07
CA ALA A 256 9.34 47.49 22.59
C ALA A 256 8.82 47.69 21.15
N GLU A 257 8.19 48.83 20.87
CA GLU A 257 7.69 49.16 19.52
C GLU A 257 8.83 49.32 18.49
N LYS A 258 9.99 49.86 18.88
CA LYS A 258 11.16 49.94 18.01
C LYS A 258 11.70 48.56 17.64
N VAL A 259 11.77 47.64 18.60
CA VAL A 259 12.21 46.25 18.35
C VAL A 259 11.21 45.52 17.46
N ARG A 260 9.90 45.67 17.72
CA ARG A 260 8.83 45.11 16.89
C ARG A 260 8.95 45.53 15.42
N ARG A 261 9.10 46.84 15.15
CA ARG A 261 9.26 47.37 13.78
C ARG A 261 10.53 46.85 13.10
N ARG A 262 11.61 46.65 13.87
CA ARG A 262 12.87 46.13 13.32
C ARG A 262 12.77 44.64 12.96
N LEU A 263 12.07 43.84 13.78
CA LEU A 263 11.75 42.44 13.44
C LEU A 263 10.82 42.34 12.23
N GLU A 264 9.85 43.25 12.10
CA GLU A 264 8.91 43.27 10.98
C GLU A 264 9.62 43.51 9.62
N GLY A 265 10.62 44.39 9.62
CA GLY A 265 11.46 44.72 8.46
C GLY A 265 12.65 43.78 8.22
N ASP A 266 12.90 42.79 9.08
CA ASP A 266 14.07 41.92 8.96
C ASP A 266 13.91 40.89 7.83
N ALA A 267 14.86 40.89 6.90
CA ALA A 267 14.85 39.97 5.75
C ALA A 267 15.29 38.54 6.12
N GLY A 268 16.10 38.38 7.18
CA GLY A 268 16.51 37.08 7.69
C GLY A 268 15.33 36.33 8.30
N LEU A 269 14.51 37.03 9.09
CA LEU A 269 13.27 36.50 9.65
C LEU A 269 12.26 36.12 8.56
N ALA A 270 12.18 36.89 7.47
CA ALA A 270 11.32 36.56 6.34
C ALA A 270 11.75 35.25 5.65
N THR A 271 13.06 35.03 5.50
CA THR A 271 13.62 33.82 4.88
C THR A 271 13.43 32.57 5.77
N LEU A 272 13.51 32.72 7.09
CA LEU A 272 13.31 31.62 8.05
C LEU A 272 11.84 31.18 8.20
N LEU A 273 10.89 31.97 7.71
CA LEU A 273 9.45 31.74 7.86
C LEU A 273 8.73 31.40 6.55
N GLN A 274 9.45 31.32 5.43
CA GLN A 274 8.99 30.69 4.19
C GLN A 274 8.92 29.17 4.33
#